data_AF-A0AB38EJQ3-F1
#
_entry.id   AF-A0AB38EJQ3-F1
#
_cell.length_a   1.000
_cell.length_b   1.000
_cell.length_c   1.000
_cell.angle_alpha   90.00
_cell.angle_beta   90.00
_cell.angle_gamma   90.00
#
_symmetry.space_group_name_H-M   'P 1'
#
loop_
_entity.id
_entity.type
_entity.pdbx_description
1 polymer ?
#
loop_
_entity_poly.entity_id
_entity_poly.type
_entity_poly.pdbx_seq_one_letter_code
_entity_poly.pdbx_strand_id
1 'polypeptide(L)'
;MGFVVLICLLKTTQFLGAAAAAFLSLAPTLDTDLLLDGFSNKRFYGQFQTFTLPLLVLPLLLTSTRRSIKVSLFCLTSLWWMIAISGGTRGTWLGMAAAVAVTFCLGRAGRRWAGWQLGAASTGLLLFSLLFSVLPGLLGIEVSNFAGDRLTTSLSAREILWQQAWEMIKQRPLLGFGPMHFADIWNAVAAHPHQAILQWACEWGIPSTLCVAGLALYGLSTTAVLLHKRALSLEPVDLMRLCLFASLVGALTQSMVDGVIVMPYSQLWLAIIVGWLLALHEWQTAPRPASVALSRAWLLCLTLATGMIFYTIVRDLPDMDTRRQQFSEDFGGRYLPRFWMQGVIAQPPAR
;
A
#
# COMPACT_ATOMS: atom_id res chain seq x y z
N MET A 1 14.08 9.09 6.48
CA MET A 1 13.03 9.56 7.42
C MET A 1 12.50 10.93 7.09
N GLY A 2 13.35 11.96 6.95
CA GLY A 2 12.89 13.33 6.66
C GLY A 2 11.95 13.41 5.45
N PHE A 3 12.26 12.66 4.37
CA PHE A 3 11.40 12.55 3.19
C PHE A 3 9.99 11.99 3.49
N VAL A 4 9.87 10.94 4.31
CA VAL A 4 8.57 10.36 4.69
C VAL A 4 7.75 11.36 5.48
N VAL A 5 8.37 12.02 6.48
CA VAL A 5 7.72 13.05 7.29
C VAL A 5 7.26 14.22 6.41
N LEU A 6 8.10 14.67 5.48
CA LEU A 6 7.79 15.75 4.56
C LEU A 6 6.58 15.41 3.68
N ILE A 7 6.54 14.22 3.06
CA ILE A 7 5.39 13.83 2.23
C ILE A 7 4.13 13.72 3.05
N CYS A 8 4.17 13.07 4.23
CA CYS A 8 3.00 12.97 5.10
C CYS A 8 2.51 14.36 5.54
N LEU A 9 3.43 15.29 5.83
CA LEU A 9 3.08 16.67 6.16
C LEU A 9 2.40 17.37 4.97
N LEU A 10 2.98 17.30 3.77
CA LEU A 10 2.41 17.90 2.57
C LEU A 10 1.01 17.37 2.28
N LYS A 11 0.83 16.05 2.34
CA LYS A 11 -0.48 15.40 2.13
C LYS A 11 -1.48 15.73 3.23
N THR A 12 -1.02 15.89 4.48
CA THR A 12 -1.88 16.34 5.59
C THR A 12 -2.33 17.78 5.38
N THR A 13 -1.43 18.67 4.99
CA THR A 13 -1.76 20.07 4.68
C THR A 13 -2.74 20.16 3.52
N GLN A 14 -2.54 19.38 2.45
CA GLN A 14 -3.47 19.32 1.32
C GLN A 14 -4.86 18.86 1.77
N PHE A 15 -4.95 17.79 2.56
CA PHE A 15 -6.22 17.28 3.08
C PHE A 15 -6.94 18.31 3.95
N LEU A 16 -6.23 18.94 4.88
CA LEU A 16 -6.81 19.97 5.76
C LEU A 16 -7.26 21.21 4.97
N GLY A 17 -6.49 21.61 3.95
CA GLY A 17 -6.87 22.70 3.04
C GLY A 17 -8.15 22.37 2.26
N ALA A 18 -8.25 21.15 1.71
CA ALA A 18 -9.45 20.70 1.02
C ALA A 18 -10.65 20.61 1.95
N ALA A 19 -10.48 20.10 3.17
CA ALA A 19 -11.54 20.04 4.17
C ALA A 19 -12.02 21.45 4.56
N ALA A 20 -11.10 22.38 4.82
CA ALA A 20 -11.43 23.76 5.13
C ALA A 20 -12.19 24.44 3.96
N ALA A 21 -11.72 24.25 2.73
CA ALA A 21 -12.41 24.77 1.55
C ALA A 21 -13.83 24.19 1.41
N ALA A 22 -14.01 22.90 1.69
CA ALA A 22 -15.32 22.25 1.62
C ALA A 22 -16.28 22.74 2.71
N PHE A 23 -15.81 23.02 3.93
CA PHE A 23 -16.64 23.62 4.98
C PHE A 23 -17.01 25.08 4.69
N LEU A 24 -16.16 25.81 3.95
CA LEU A 24 -16.38 27.22 3.61
C LEU A 24 -17.18 27.42 2.32
N SER A 25 -17.36 26.38 1.49
CA SER A 25 -17.99 26.49 0.17
C SER A 25 -19.51 26.66 0.19
N LEU A 26 -20.15 26.69 1.37
CA LEU A 26 -21.62 26.68 1.55
C LEU A 26 -22.32 25.50 0.85
N ALA A 27 -21.57 24.48 0.42
CA ALA A 27 -22.14 23.30 -0.23
C ALA A 27 -22.97 22.50 0.79
N PRO A 28 -24.15 22.00 0.41
CA PRO A 28 -25.00 21.20 1.30
C PRO A 28 -24.41 19.80 1.56
N THR A 29 -23.46 19.35 0.73
CA THR A 29 -22.86 18.04 0.80
C THR A 29 -21.33 18.10 0.87
N LEU A 30 -20.74 17.28 1.74
CA LEU A 30 -19.30 17.08 1.90
C LEU A 30 -18.93 15.66 1.46
N ASP A 31 -18.23 15.54 0.33
CA ASP A 31 -17.70 14.26 -0.15
C ASP A 31 -16.26 14.02 0.35
N THR A 32 -16.10 13.03 1.23
CA THR A 32 -14.79 12.69 1.80
C THR A 32 -13.80 12.08 0.80
N ASP A 33 -14.25 11.50 -0.31
CA ASP A 33 -13.33 10.95 -1.32
C ASP A 33 -12.60 12.07 -2.07
N LEU A 34 -13.23 13.24 -2.24
CA LEU A 34 -12.62 14.42 -2.88
C LEU A 34 -11.48 15.03 -2.05
N LEU A 35 -11.43 14.73 -0.76
CA LEU A 35 -10.35 15.19 0.14
C LEU A 35 -9.04 14.39 -0.06
N LEU A 36 -9.13 13.21 -0.67
CA LEU A 36 -8.03 12.27 -0.88
C LEU A 36 -7.42 12.42 -2.28
N ASP A 37 -7.08 13.65 -2.64
CA ASP A 37 -6.51 13.99 -3.94
C ASP A 37 -5.11 13.38 -4.17
N GLY A 38 -4.64 13.36 -5.42
CA GLY A 38 -3.31 12.91 -5.83
C GLY A 38 -3.16 11.40 -6.05
N PHE A 39 -4.24 10.63 -5.93
CA PHE A 39 -4.29 9.22 -6.30
C PHE A 39 -5.52 8.94 -7.15
N SER A 40 -5.38 8.12 -8.19
CA SER A 40 -6.50 7.70 -9.04
C SER A 40 -7.53 6.82 -8.33
N ASN A 41 -7.19 6.29 -7.16
CA ASN A 41 -8.09 5.53 -6.31
C ASN A 41 -7.66 5.67 -4.84
N LYS A 42 -8.62 5.89 -3.93
CA LYS A 42 -8.37 5.93 -2.48
C LYS A 42 -7.68 4.69 -1.93
N ARG A 43 -7.85 3.50 -2.55
CA ARG A 43 -7.13 2.28 -2.15
C ARG A 43 -5.62 2.47 -2.26
N PHE A 44 -5.14 3.16 -3.29
CA PHE A 44 -3.71 3.45 -3.48
C PHE A 44 -3.20 4.43 -2.43
N TYR A 45 -4.03 5.40 -2.04
CA TYR A 45 -3.76 6.24 -0.87
C TYR A 45 -3.65 5.39 0.41
N GLY A 46 -4.57 4.44 0.61
CA GLY A 46 -4.52 3.52 1.75
C GLY A 46 -3.26 2.65 1.78
N GLN A 47 -2.80 2.16 0.62
CA GLN A 47 -1.53 1.43 0.49
C GLN A 47 -0.34 2.30 0.91
N PHE A 48 -0.32 3.55 0.46
CA PHE A 48 0.69 4.52 0.87
C PHE A 48 0.69 4.76 2.40
N GLN A 49 -0.48 4.86 3.01
CA GLN A 49 -0.62 5.03 4.45
C GLN A 49 -0.10 3.81 5.22
N THR A 50 -0.39 2.60 4.76
CA THR A 50 0.11 1.36 5.36
C THR A 50 1.64 1.31 5.37
N PHE A 51 2.30 1.81 4.32
CA PHE A 51 3.76 1.90 4.30
C PHE A 51 4.32 2.94 5.27
N THR A 52 3.64 4.08 5.42
CA THR A 52 4.19 5.27 6.12
C THR A 52 3.80 5.40 7.58
N LEU A 53 2.59 4.97 7.96
CA LEU A 53 2.10 5.00 9.34
C LEU A 53 3.10 4.38 10.33
N PRO A 54 3.70 3.21 10.05
CA PRO A 54 4.70 2.62 10.93
C PRO A 54 5.96 3.46 11.13
N LEU A 55 6.38 4.19 10.10
CA LEU A 55 7.61 4.98 10.11
C LEU A 55 7.45 6.29 10.89
N LEU A 56 6.28 6.91 10.87
CA LEU A 56 6.03 8.18 11.57
C LEU A 56 6.21 8.09 13.10
N VAL A 57 6.04 6.89 13.67
CA VAL A 57 6.21 6.63 15.11
C VAL A 57 7.68 6.59 15.53
N LEU A 58 8.63 6.39 14.61
CA LEU A 58 10.04 6.20 14.96
C LEU A 58 10.59 7.30 15.90
N PRO A 59 10.41 8.61 15.62
CA PRO A 59 10.99 9.63 16.50
C PRO A 59 10.30 9.73 17.87
N LEU A 60 9.09 9.16 18.01
CA LEU A 60 8.41 9.05 19.31
C LEU A 60 9.07 7.99 20.21
N LEU A 61 9.71 6.99 19.60
CA LEU A 61 10.43 5.93 20.31
C LEU A 61 11.82 6.36 20.78
N LEU A 62 12.48 7.25 20.03
CA LEU A 62 13.82 7.74 20.31
C LEU A 62 13.88 8.56 21.61
N THR A 63 14.87 8.31 22.45
CA THR A 63 15.08 9.06 23.71
C THR A 63 15.67 10.44 23.47
N SER A 64 16.49 10.61 22.43
CA SER A 64 17.17 11.85 22.07
C SER A 64 16.27 12.92 21.42
N THR A 65 15.07 12.55 20.97
CA THR A 65 14.17 13.48 20.30
C THR A 65 13.56 14.48 21.28
N ARG A 66 13.69 15.78 20.95
CA ARG A 66 13.13 16.89 21.75
C ARG A 66 11.62 16.75 21.92
N ARG A 67 11.10 17.16 23.09
CA ARG A 67 9.67 17.05 23.43
C ARG A 67 8.75 17.75 22.42
N SER A 68 9.13 18.94 21.94
CA SER A 68 8.35 19.68 20.93
C SER A 68 8.21 18.87 19.63
N ILE A 69 9.30 18.27 19.15
CA ILE A 69 9.30 17.43 17.95
C ILE A 69 8.42 16.19 18.16
N LYS A 70 8.46 15.56 19.35
CA LYS A 70 7.58 14.43 19.67
C LYS A 70 6.09 14.82 19.63
N VAL A 71 5.74 15.97 20.20
CA VAL A 71 4.36 16.48 20.14
C VAL A 71 3.95 16.73 18.70
N SER A 72 4.76 17.45 17.91
CA SER A 72 4.45 17.72 16.50
C SER A 72 4.28 16.44 15.68
N LEU A 73 5.13 15.44 15.87
CA LEU A 73 5.03 14.17 15.15
C LEU A 73 3.88 13.29 15.64
N PHE A 74 3.52 13.35 16.93
CA PHE A 74 2.33 12.69 17.43
C PHE A 74 1.07 13.32 16.81
N CYS A 75 1.01 14.65 16.73
CA CYS A 75 -0.08 15.36 16.04
C CYS A 75 -0.14 14.96 14.56
N LEU A 76 1.00 14.97 13.85
CA LEU A 76 1.07 14.53 12.46
C LEU A 76 0.60 13.08 12.30
N THR A 77 1.03 12.16 13.15
CA THR A 77 0.63 10.75 13.10
C THR A 77 -0.87 10.59 13.38
N SER A 78 -1.42 11.37 14.30
CA SER A 78 -2.86 11.37 14.63
C SER A 78 -3.70 11.90 13.47
N LEU A 79 -3.25 12.98 12.82
CA LEU A 79 -3.88 13.50 11.60
C LEU A 79 -3.75 12.49 10.45
N TRP A 80 -2.61 11.80 10.33
CA TRP A 80 -2.42 10.76 9.33
C TRP A 80 -3.37 9.56 9.54
N TRP A 81 -3.62 9.18 10.80
CA TRP A 81 -4.66 8.22 11.17
C TRP A 81 -6.08 8.73 10.86
N MET A 82 -6.39 9.99 11.15
CA MET A 82 -7.67 10.60 10.79
C MET A 82 -7.94 10.51 9.28
N ILE A 83 -6.92 10.80 8.45
CA ILE A 83 -7.01 10.67 6.99
C ILE A 83 -7.22 9.20 6.58
N ALA A 84 -6.52 8.27 7.22
CA ALA A 84 -6.70 6.83 6.97
C ALA A 84 -8.12 6.36 7.31
N ILE A 85 -8.69 6.92 8.39
CA ILE A 85 -10.09 6.70 8.76
C ILE A 85 -11.02 7.23 7.69
N SER A 86 -10.82 8.48 7.27
CA SER A 86 -11.61 9.11 6.21
C SER A 86 -11.60 8.30 4.91
N GLY A 87 -10.46 7.69 4.54
CA GLY A 87 -10.37 6.86 3.35
C GLY A 87 -11.13 5.54 3.42
N GLY A 88 -11.35 5.00 4.63
CA GLY A 88 -12.12 3.77 4.85
C GLY A 88 -11.53 2.54 4.13
N THR A 89 -10.23 2.50 3.89
CA THR A 89 -9.58 1.41 3.15
C THR A 89 -9.42 0.17 4.05
N ARG A 90 -10.33 -0.80 3.91
CA ARG A 90 -10.32 -2.10 4.64
C ARG A 90 -8.95 -2.80 4.64
N GLY A 91 -8.20 -2.71 3.54
CA GLY A 91 -6.85 -3.26 3.45
C GLY A 91 -5.86 -2.63 4.43
N THR A 92 -5.92 -1.31 4.62
CA THR A 92 -5.08 -0.57 5.57
C THR A 92 -5.42 -0.97 7.01
N TRP A 93 -6.71 -1.14 7.33
CA TRP A 93 -7.15 -1.62 8.63
C TRP A 93 -6.58 -2.99 8.98
N LEU A 94 -6.75 -3.95 8.07
CA LEU A 94 -6.23 -5.30 8.23
C LEU A 94 -4.69 -5.30 8.34
N GLY A 95 -4.01 -4.55 7.47
CA GLY A 95 -2.56 -4.43 7.48
C GLY A 95 -2.02 -3.86 8.79
N MET A 96 -2.56 -2.73 9.23
CA MET A 96 -2.10 -2.09 10.47
C MET A 96 -2.47 -2.91 11.72
N ALA A 97 -3.63 -3.57 11.75
CA ALA A 97 -3.99 -4.49 12.83
C ALA A 97 -3.01 -5.67 12.92
N ALA A 98 -2.64 -6.27 11.79
CA ALA A 98 -1.63 -7.33 11.76
C ALA A 98 -0.24 -6.82 12.17
N ALA A 99 0.17 -5.63 11.70
CA ALA A 99 1.42 -5.01 12.11
C ALA A 99 1.47 -4.78 13.63
N VAL A 100 0.39 -4.28 14.24
CA VAL A 100 0.24 -4.14 15.69
C VAL A 100 0.31 -5.48 16.39
N ALA A 101 -0.48 -6.47 15.96
CA ALA A 101 -0.50 -7.80 16.60
C ALA A 101 0.88 -8.48 16.56
N VAL A 102 1.54 -8.49 15.39
CA VAL A 102 2.85 -9.12 15.23
C VAL A 102 3.90 -8.38 16.06
N THR A 103 4.02 -7.06 15.93
CA THR A 103 5.04 -6.30 16.65
C THR A 103 4.84 -6.30 18.16
N PHE A 104 3.59 -6.30 18.64
CA PHE A 104 3.28 -6.41 20.07
C PHE A 104 3.90 -7.68 20.69
N CYS A 105 3.90 -8.78 19.94
CA CYS A 105 4.51 -10.05 20.34
C CYS A 105 6.06 -10.05 20.29
N LEU A 106 6.70 -9.06 19.67
CA LEU A 106 8.17 -8.98 19.55
C LEU A 106 8.87 -8.35 20.76
N GLY A 107 8.15 -8.02 21.84
CA GLY A 107 8.73 -7.57 23.10
C GLY A 107 8.53 -6.09 23.39
N ARG A 108 9.37 -5.50 24.27
CA ARG A 108 9.11 -4.17 24.86
C ARG A 108 9.08 -3.05 23.82
N ALA A 109 10.05 -3.00 22.89
CA ALA A 109 10.07 -2.01 21.82
C ALA A 109 8.81 -2.10 20.93
N GLY A 110 8.41 -3.33 20.57
CA GLY A 110 7.19 -3.60 19.81
C GLY A 110 5.92 -3.15 20.51
N ARG A 111 5.76 -3.47 21.81
CA ARG A 111 4.64 -2.98 22.62
C ARG A 111 4.60 -1.46 22.74
N ARG A 112 5.76 -0.79 22.86
CA ARG A 112 5.84 0.69 22.88
C ARG A 112 5.43 1.28 21.53
N TRP A 113 5.89 0.71 20.42
CA TRP A 113 5.48 1.13 19.07
C TRP A 113 3.96 0.97 18.90
N ALA A 114 3.40 -0.18 19.30
CA ALA A 114 1.97 -0.45 19.26
C ALA A 114 1.18 0.55 20.11
N GLY A 115 1.66 0.87 21.32
CA GLY A 115 1.03 1.88 22.19
C GLY A 115 0.98 3.27 21.56
N TRP A 116 2.05 3.71 20.90
CA TRP A 116 2.04 4.97 20.16
C TRP A 116 1.08 4.95 18.97
N GLN A 117 1.00 3.84 18.24
CA GLN A 117 0.05 3.69 17.14
C GLN A 117 -1.39 3.72 17.63
N LEU A 118 -1.72 2.99 18.70
CA LEU A 118 -3.06 2.98 19.27
C LEU A 118 -3.45 4.35 19.83
N GLY A 119 -2.53 5.05 20.49
CA GLY A 119 -2.76 6.42 20.97
C GLY A 119 -3.03 7.41 19.83
N ALA A 120 -2.22 7.34 18.77
CA ALA A 120 -2.40 8.19 17.59
C ALA A 120 -3.67 7.83 16.81
N ALA A 121 -4.00 6.54 16.68
CA ALA A 121 -5.24 6.08 16.04
C ALA A 121 -6.48 6.51 16.82
N SER A 122 -6.44 6.43 18.15
CA SER A 122 -7.55 6.88 19.02
C SER A 122 -7.76 8.39 18.91
N THR A 123 -6.66 9.16 18.89
CA THR A 123 -6.71 10.62 18.67
C THR A 123 -7.22 10.94 17.26
N GLY A 124 -6.75 10.22 16.24
CA GLY A 124 -7.21 10.36 14.87
C GLY A 124 -8.70 10.04 14.70
N LEU A 125 -9.21 9.03 15.41
CA LEU A 125 -10.64 8.69 15.43
C LEU A 125 -11.46 9.79 16.09
N LEU A 126 -11.01 10.33 17.22
CA LEU A 126 -11.66 11.48 17.86
C LEU A 126 -11.72 12.67 16.89
N LEU A 127 -10.59 13.02 16.26
CA LEU A 127 -10.54 14.10 15.28
C LEU A 127 -11.47 13.85 14.08
N PHE A 128 -11.51 12.62 13.57
CA PHE A 128 -12.40 12.21 12.49
C PHE A 128 -13.87 12.39 12.89
N SER A 129 -14.28 11.90 14.06
CA SER A 129 -15.65 12.04 14.56
C SER A 129 -16.04 13.50 14.78
N LEU A 130 -15.14 14.33 15.30
CA LEU A 130 -15.38 15.76 15.46
C LEU A 130 -15.57 16.45 14.10
N LEU A 131 -14.69 16.16 13.14
CA LEU A 131 -14.65 16.86 11.86
C LEU A 131 -15.70 16.38 10.86
N PHE A 132 -16.02 15.08 10.83
CA PHE A 132 -16.89 14.48 9.80
C PHE A 132 -18.20 13.93 10.34
N SER A 133 -18.48 14.06 11.64
CA SER A 133 -19.79 13.70 12.20
C SER A 133 -20.40 14.84 13.01
N VAL A 134 -19.66 15.37 14.00
CA VAL A 134 -20.20 16.43 14.89
C VAL A 134 -20.31 17.76 14.15
N LEU A 135 -19.23 18.24 13.53
CA LEU A 135 -19.23 19.54 12.86
C LEU A 135 -20.23 19.62 11.68
N PRO A 136 -20.31 18.66 10.75
CA PRO A 136 -21.32 18.67 9.69
C PRO A 136 -22.74 18.63 10.24
N GLY A 137 -22.99 17.83 11.30
CA GLY A 137 -24.30 17.76 11.96
C GLY A 137 -24.72 19.09 12.59
N LEU A 138 -23.78 19.86 13.16
CA LEU A 138 -24.04 21.21 13.68
C LEU A 138 -24.29 22.23 12.57
N LEU A 139 -23.67 22.04 11.40
CA LEU A 139 -23.79 22.95 10.25
C LEU A 139 -24.92 22.56 9.29
N GLY A 140 -25.61 21.43 9.52
CA GLY A 140 -26.64 20.91 8.61
C GLY A 140 -26.08 20.42 7.26
N ILE A 141 -24.82 20.00 7.22
CA ILE A 141 -24.14 19.49 6.02
C ILE A 141 -24.26 17.96 5.98
N GLU A 142 -24.73 17.43 4.86
CA GLU A 142 -24.74 15.99 4.62
C GLU A 142 -23.36 15.48 4.22
N VAL A 143 -22.89 14.39 4.83
CA VAL A 143 -21.59 13.79 4.48
C VAL A 143 -21.82 12.58 3.59
N SER A 144 -21.33 12.64 2.36
CA SER A 144 -21.35 11.51 1.44
C SER A 144 -20.05 10.70 1.54
N ASN A 145 -20.11 9.45 1.07
CA ASN A 145 -18.94 8.56 1.05
C ASN A 145 -18.32 8.30 2.43
N PHE A 146 -19.12 8.43 3.49
CA PHE A 146 -18.66 8.34 4.87
C PHE A 146 -17.96 7.00 5.15
N ALA A 147 -16.88 7.05 5.93
CA ALA A 147 -16.06 5.87 6.21
C ALA A 147 -16.86 4.73 6.87
N GLY A 148 -17.86 5.07 7.69
CA GLY A 148 -18.75 4.12 8.36
C GLY A 148 -19.55 3.25 7.39
N ASP A 149 -19.99 3.80 6.26
CA ASP A 149 -20.79 3.09 5.24
C ASP A 149 -20.03 1.95 4.57
N ARG A 150 -18.71 1.94 4.74
CA ARG A 150 -17.78 0.98 4.12
C ARG A 150 -17.42 -0.18 5.04
N LEU A 151 -17.92 -0.19 6.28
CA LEU A 151 -17.79 -1.30 7.22
C LEU A 151 -18.71 -2.46 6.80
N THR A 152 -18.32 -3.16 5.73
CA THR A 152 -19.06 -4.30 5.18
C THR A 152 -18.22 -5.57 5.23
N THR A 153 -18.88 -6.71 5.48
CA THR A 153 -18.30 -8.07 5.40
C THR A 153 -18.34 -8.64 3.98
N SER A 154 -18.89 -7.90 3.01
CA SER A 154 -18.98 -8.34 1.61
C SER A 154 -17.59 -8.54 0.98
N LEU A 155 -17.47 -9.62 0.21
CA LEU A 155 -16.29 -9.95 -0.61
C LEU A 155 -16.05 -8.93 -1.72
N SER A 156 -17.04 -8.10 -2.08
CA SER A 156 -16.97 -7.11 -3.17
C SER A 156 -16.65 -7.76 -4.52
N ALA A 157 -17.32 -8.87 -4.83
CA ALA A 157 -17.17 -9.67 -6.05
C ALA A 157 -15.78 -10.31 -6.24
N ARG A 158 -14.97 -10.43 -5.17
CA ARG A 158 -13.64 -11.06 -5.23
C ARG A 158 -13.71 -12.55 -5.56
N GLU A 159 -14.82 -13.22 -5.27
CA GLU A 159 -15.04 -14.62 -5.63
C GLU A 159 -14.93 -14.86 -7.14
N ILE A 160 -15.42 -13.93 -7.98
CA ILE A 160 -15.28 -13.99 -9.44
C ILE A 160 -13.79 -13.94 -9.82
N LEU A 161 -13.06 -13.02 -9.21
CA LEU A 161 -11.65 -12.82 -9.50
C LEU A 161 -10.78 -13.99 -9.04
N TRP A 162 -11.10 -14.56 -7.88
CA TRP A 162 -10.37 -15.69 -7.31
C TRP A 162 -10.64 -16.95 -8.11
N GLN A 163 -11.88 -17.16 -8.56
CA GLN A 163 -12.21 -18.25 -9.47
C GLN A 163 -11.44 -18.10 -10.79
N GLN A 164 -11.43 -16.91 -11.40
CA GLN A 164 -10.65 -16.66 -12.61
C GLN A 164 -9.15 -16.95 -12.40
N ALA A 165 -8.56 -16.43 -11.31
CA ALA A 165 -7.14 -16.69 -11.01
C ALA A 165 -6.88 -18.20 -10.82
N TRP A 166 -7.80 -18.91 -10.18
CA TRP A 166 -7.71 -20.34 -9.96
C TRP A 166 -7.78 -21.13 -11.28
N GLU A 167 -8.69 -20.77 -12.18
CA GLU A 167 -8.74 -21.37 -13.53
C GLU A 167 -7.44 -21.13 -14.31
N MET A 168 -6.88 -19.92 -14.25
CA MET A 168 -5.59 -19.64 -14.86
C MET A 168 -4.46 -20.50 -14.27
N ILE A 169 -4.41 -20.66 -12.95
CA ILE A 169 -3.41 -21.51 -12.29
C ILE A 169 -3.54 -22.96 -12.77
N LYS A 170 -4.76 -23.50 -12.85
CA LYS A 170 -4.99 -24.88 -13.34
C LYS A 170 -4.55 -25.08 -14.78
N GLN A 171 -4.76 -24.09 -15.64
CA GLN A 171 -4.39 -24.16 -17.06
C GLN A 171 -2.87 -24.11 -17.28
N ARG A 172 -2.15 -23.30 -16.50
CA ARG A 172 -0.68 -23.12 -16.64
C ARG A 172 0.04 -23.14 -15.29
N PRO A 173 0.06 -24.28 -14.58
CA PRO A 173 0.51 -24.33 -13.18
C PRO A 173 2.01 -24.08 -13.00
N LEU A 174 2.83 -24.35 -14.01
CA LEU A 174 4.29 -24.26 -13.88
C LEU A 174 4.83 -22.86 -14.14
N LEU A 175 4.43 -22.24 -15.25
CA LEU A 175 4.99 -20.95 -15.69
C LEU A 175 3.98 -19.79 -15.61
N GLY A 176 2.71 -20.07 -15.34
CA GLY A 176 1.64 -19.08 -15.40
C GLY A 176 1.36 -18.59 -16.83
N PHE A 177 0.52 -17.57 -16.94
CA PHE A 177 0.20 -16.94 -18.21
C PHE A 177 1.23 -15.90 -18.67
N GLY A 178 2.08 -15.43 -17.77
CA GLY A 178 2.96 -14.29 -17.96
C GLY A 178 2.45 -13.05 -17.21
N PRO A 179 3.33 -12.07 -16.95
CA PRO A 179 2.97 -10.83 -16.28
C PRO A 179 1.83 -10.12 -17.01
N MET A 180 0.97 -9.43 -16.25
CA MET A 180 -0.19 -8.65 -16.74
C MET A 180 -1.34 -9.46 -17.35
N HIS A 181 -1.21 -10.77 -17.57
CA HIS A 181 -2.21 -11.56 -18.30
C HIS A 181 -3.53 -11.75 -17.53
N PHE A 182 -3.59 -11.55 -16.21
CA PHE A 182 -4.90 -11.53 -15.55
C PHE A 182 -5.79 -10.41 -16.12
N ALA A 183 -5.21 -9.28 -16.53
CA ALA A 183 -5.93 -8.16 -17.13
C ALA A 183 -6.26 -8.35 -18.63
N ASP A 184 -5.73 -9.41 -19.25
CA ASP A 184 -6.03 -9.80 -20.63
C ASP A 184 -7.25 -10.72 -20.73
N ILE A 185 -7.74 -11.22 -19.59
CA ILE A 185 -8.96 -12.01 -19.50
C ILE A 185 -10.03 -11.15 -18.84
N TRP A 186 -10.99 -10.69 -19.64
CA TRP A 186 -12.02 -9.76 -19.20
C TRP A 186 -12.91 -10.32 -18.09
N ASN A 187 -13.18 -9.48 -17.09
CA ASN A 187 -14.27 -9.60 -16.13
C ASN A 187 -14.71 -8.19 -15.71
N ALA A 188 -15.97 -8.04 -15.29
CA ALA A 188 -16.54 -6.74 -14.95
C ALA A 188 -16.12 -6.18 -13.57
N VAL A 189 -15.25 -6.88 -12.83
CA VAL A 189 -14.95 -6.59 -11.42
C VAL A 189 -13.62 -5.84 -11.25
N ALA A 190 -12.51 -6.42 -11.74
CA ALA A 190 -11.16 -5.86 -11.58
C ALA A 190 -10.13 -6.52 -12.52
N ALA A 191 -9.05 -5.78 -12.83
CA ALA A 191 -7.93 -6.24 -13.64
C ALA A 191 -6.87 -7.07 -12.87
N HIS A 192 -7.15 -7.43 -11.61
CA HIS A 192 -6.31 -8.27 -10.74
C HIS A 192 -7.14 -8.85 -9.57
N PRO A 193 -6.75 -9.97 -8.93
CA PRO A 193 -7.59 -10.69 -7.98
C PRO A 193 -7.58 -10.13 -6.55
N HIS A 194 -6.85 -9.04 -6.30
CA HIS A 194 -6.71 -8.41 -4.98
C HIS A 194 -6.17 -9.40 -3.91
N GLN A 195 -5.40 -10.41 -4.31
CA GLN A 195 -4.74 -11.36 -3.42
C GLN A 195 -3.39 -11.71 -4.05
N ALA A 196 -2.28 -11.34 -3.39
CA ALA A 196 -0.96 -11.36 -4.02
C ALA A 196 -0.46 -12.76 -4.40
N ILE A 197 -0.83 -13.81 -3.66
CA ILE A 197 -0.42 -15.20 -3.94
C ILE A 197 -1.13 -15.71 -5.19
N LEU A 198 -2.45 -15.52 -5.31
CA LEU A 198 -3.23 -15.87 -6.49
C LEU A 198 -2.75 -15.09 -7.71
N GLN A 199 -2.53 -13.78 -7.54
CA GLN A 199 -1.98 -12.91 -8.58
C GLN A 199 -0.62 -13.40 -9.08
N TRP A 200 0.28 -13.79 -8.17
CA TRP A 200 1.60 -14.27 -8.56
C TRP A 200 1.52 -15.65 -9.20
N ALA A 201 0.71 -16.56 -8.66
CA ALA A 201 0.58 -17.92 -9.15
C ALA A 201 -0.07 -18.00 -10.55
N CYS A 202 -1.09 -17.20 -10.83
CA CYS A 202 -1.73 -17.22 -12.15
C CYS A 202 -0.84 -16.62 -13.25
N GLU A 203 0.03 -15.66 -12.91
CA GLU A 203 0.90 -14.99 -13.89
C GLU A 203 2.30 -15.59 -13.99
N TRP A 204 2.85 -16.17 -12.92
CA TRP A 204 4.24 -16.68 -12.88
C TRP A 204 4.36 -18.15 -12.47
N GLY A 205 3.24 -18.82 -12.19
CA GLY A 205 3.20 -20.23 -11.83
C GLY A 205 3.49 -20.53 -10.36
N ILE A 206 3.17 -21.76 -9.97
CA ILE A 206 3.29 -22.28 -8.60
C ILE A 206 4.77 -22.33 -8.14
N PRO A 207 5.74 -22.83 -8.92
CA PRO A 207 7.15 -22.87 -8.50
C PRO A 207 7.71 -21.49 -8.14
N SER A 208 7.46 -20.48 -8.99
CA SER A 208 7.86 -19.09 -8.73
C SER A 208 7.20 -18.55 -7.46
N THR A 209 5.90 -18.81 -7.29
CA THR A 209 5.13 -18.37 -6.12
C THR A 209 5.68 -18.96 -4.83
N LEU A 210 5.96 -20.26 -4.79
CA LEU A 210 6.54 -20.93 -3.62
C LEU A 210 7.93 -20.39 -3.29
N CYS A 211 8.76 -20.14 -4.30
CA CYS A 211 10.08 -19.55 -4.11
C CYS A 211 9.99 -18.14 -3.51
N VAL A 212 9.20 -17.25 -4.11
CA VAL A 212 9.06 -15.86 -3.64
C VAL A 212 8.40 -15.80 -2.26
N ALA A 213 7.34 -16.57 -2.03
CA ALA A 213 6.68 -16.65 -0.73
C ALA A 213 7.62 -17.22 0.34
N GLY A 214 8.39 -18.26 0.01
CA GLY A 214 9.39 -18.84 0.90
C GLY A 214 10.48 -17.85 1.29
N LEU A 215 11.02 -17.10 0.34
CA LEU A 215 12.02 -16.05 0.59
C LEU A 215 11.44 -14.91 1.46
N ALA A 216 10.21 -14.48 1.18
CA ALA A 216 9.53 -13.46 1.98
C ALA A 216 9.29 -13.94 3.42
N LEU A 217 8.78 -15.15 3.59
CA LEU A 217 8.56 -15.75 4.92
C LEU A 217 9.86 -15.94 5.69
N TYR A 218 10.93 -16.38 5.02
CA TYR A 218 12.26 -16.51 5.62
C TYR A 218 12.80 -15.14 6.09
N GLY A 219 12.74 -14.12 5.23
CA GLY A 219 13.16 -12.76 5.57
C GLY A 219 12.36 -12.17 6.73
N LEU A 220 11.04 -12.36 6.74
CA LEU A 220 10.17 -11.92 7.83
C LEU A 220 10.49 -12.63 9.14
N SER A 221 10.62 -13.96 9.10
CA SER A 221 10.85 -14.78 10.30
C SER A 221 12.21 -14.48 10.92
N THR A 222 13.25 -14.36 10.10
CA THR A 222 14.60 -14.00 10.59
C THR A 222 14.64 -12.59 11.17
N THR A 223 13.97 -11.62 10.53
CA THR A 223 13.84 -10.26 11.05
C THR A 223 13.06 -10.23 12.36
N ALA A 224 11.96 -10.99 12.48
CA ALA A 224 11.16 -11.08 13.70
C ALA A 224 11.97 -11.66 14.87
N VAL A 225 12.73 -12.74 14.63
CA VAL A 225 13.63 -13.33 15.64
C VAL A 225 14.70 -12.32 16.07
N LEU A 226 15.29 -11.58 15.13
CA LEU A 226 16.27 -10.53 15.44
C LEU A 226 15.65 -9.41 16.30
N LEU A 227 14.48 -8.92 15.93
CA LEU A 227 13.76 -7.88 16.67
C LEU A 227 13.38 -8.35 18.08
N HIS A 228 12.97 -9.61 18.23
CA HIS A 228 12.69 -10.19 19.54
C HIS A 228 13.95 -10.28 20.42
N LYS A 229 15.09 -10.73 19.85
CA LYS A 229 16.38 -10.74 20.56
C LYS A 229 16.82 -9.33 20.98
N ARG A 230 16.48 -8.32 20.20
CA ARG A 230 16.81 -6.91 20.45
C ARG A 230 15.66 -6.12 21.08
N ALA A 231 14.70 -6.79 21.72
CA ALA A 231 13.46 -6.17 22.22
C ALA A 231 13.66 -5.04 23.26
N LEU A 232 14.81 -5.04 23.95
CA LEU A 232 15.19 -4.02 24.94
C LEU A 232 16.10 -2.94 24.36
N SER A 233 16.59 -3.10 23.12
CA SER A 233 17.45 -2.12 22.47
C SER A 233 16.71 -0.81 22.24
N LEU A 234 17.38 0.29 22.53
CA LEU A 234 16.93 1.65 22.23
C LEU A 234 17.75 2.29 21.11
N GLU A 235 18.63 1.51 20.48
CA GLU A 235 19.46 1.98 19.37
C GLU A 235 18.57 2.43 18.20
N PRO A 236 18.84 3.60 17.58
CA PRO A 236 18.02 4.11 16.49
C PRO A 236 17.87 3.12 15.32
N VAL A 237 18.91 2.33 15.06
CA VAL A 237 18.93 1.31 14.00
C VAL A 237 17.92 0.18 14.26
N ASP A 238 17.77 -0.25 15.52
CA ASP A 238 16.88 -1.33 15.90
C ASP A 238 15.42 -0.88 15.90
N LEU A 239 15.17 0.36 16.35
CA LEU A 239 13.85 0.99 16.28
C LEU A 239 13.42 1.28 14.84
N MET A 240 14.36 1.68 13.98
CA MET A 240 14.11 1.81 12.53
C MET A 240 13.72 0.46 11.93
N ARG A 241 14.49 -0.60 12.25
CA ARG A 241 14.20 -1.95 11.77
C ARG A 241 12.82 -2.41 12.18
N LEU A 242 12.40 -2.13 13.41
CA LEU A 242 11.04 -2.40 13.90
C LEU A 242 9.97 -1.68 13.07
N CYS A 243 10.16 -0.38 12.79
CA CYS A 243 9.19 0.41 12.01
C CYS A 243 9.09 -0.06 10.54
N LEU A 244 10.22 -0.39 9.91
CA LEU A 244 10.28 -0.95 8.56
C LEU A 244 9.66 -2.36 8.50
N PHE A 245 9.93 -3.19 9.50
CA PHE A 245 9.33 -4.51 9.61
C PHE A 245 7.81 -4.42 9.78
N ALA A 246 7.32 -3.51 10.63
CA ALA A 246 5.89 -3.26 10.79
C ALA A 246 5.22 -2.76 9.49
N SER A 247 5.89 -1.88 8.75
CA SER A 247 5.49 -1.42 7.41
C SER A 247 5.39 -2.59 6.41
N LEU A 248 6.39 -3.47 6.39
CA LEU A 248 6.41 -4.64 5.53
C LEU A 248 5.30 -5.65 5.89
N VAL A 249 5.11 -5.95 7.18
CA VAL A 249 4.00 -6.80 7.65
C VAL A 249 2.66 -6.21 7.22
N GLY A 250 2.44 -4.92 7.48
CA GLY A 250 1.19 -4.27 7.10
C GLY A 250 0.94 -4.31 5.60
N ALA A 251 1.94 -4.01 4.78
CA ALA A 251 1.82 -4.04 3.32
C ALA A 251 1.57 -5.45 2.76
N LEU A 252 2.27 -6.46 3.27
CA LEU A 252 2.08 -7.86 2.86
C LEU A 252 0.72 -8.39 3.29
N THR A 253 0.27 -8.09 4.51
CA THR A 253 -1.09 -8.43 4.93
C THR A 253 -2.14 -7.72 4.06
N GLN A 254 -1.99 -6.41 3.80
CA GLN A 254 -2.89 -5.68 2.92
C GLN A 254 -2.93 -6.27 1.50
N SER A 255 -1.79 -6.77 1.01
CA SER A 255 -1.69 -7.40 -0.32
C SER A 255 -2.53 -8.67 -0.48
N MET A 256 -3.00 -9.26 0.63
CA MET A 256 -3.93 -10.40 0.61
C MET A 256 -5.37 -9.99 0.29
N VAL A 257 -5.70 -8.68 0.35
CA VAL A 257 -7.05 -8.18 0.12
C VAL A 257 -7.10 -6.96 -0.81
N ASP A 258 -5.94 -6.54 -1.35
CA ASP A 258 -5.77 -5.35 -2.18
C ASP A 258 -4.60 -5.48 -3.17
N GLY A 259 -4.56 -4.62 -4.18
CA GLY A 259 -3.57 -4.64 -5.27
C GLY A 259 -2.19 -4.05 -4.93
N VAL A 260 -1.63 -4.33 -3.74
CA VAL A 260 -0.36 -3.71 -3.28
C VAL A 260 0.81 -4.07 -4.20
N ILE A 261 0.85 -5.27 -4.75
CA ILE A 261 1.98 -5.73 -5.57
C ILE A 261 1.82 -5.43 -7.06
N VAL A 262 0.73 -4.77 -7.47
CA VAL A 262 0.44 -4.50 -8.89
C VAL A 262 0.47 -3.01 -9.25
N MET A 263 0.37 -2.11 -8.27
CA MET A 263 0.46 -0.67 -8.54
C MET A 263 1.92 -0.21 -8.59
N PRO A 264 2.36 0.50 -9.64
CA PRO A 264 3.77 0.92 -9.76
C PRO A 264 4.28 1.71 -8.55
N TYR A 265 3.44 2.58 -8.01
CA TYR A 265 3.78 3.39 -6.85
C TYR A 265 3.97 2.56 -5.57
N SER A 266 3.10 1.60 -5.29
CA SER A 266 3.24 0.74 -4.11
C SER A 266 4.39 -0.25 -4.25
N GLN A 267 4.70 -0.70 -5.47
CA GLN A 267 5.91 -1.48 -5.76
C GLN A 267 7.18 -0.68 -5.47
N LEU A 268 7.21 0.62 -5.81
CA LEU A 268 8.32 1.51 -5.47
C LEU A 268 8.49 1.63 -3.95
N TRP A 269 7.41 1.83 -3.20
CA TRP A 269 7.46 1.84 -1.74
C TRP A 269 7.93 0.52 -1.17
N LEU A 270 7.44 -0.60 -1.68
CA LEU A 270 7.88 -1.92 -1.26
C LEU A 270 9.39 -2.09 -1.48
N ALA A 271 9.92 -1.70 -2.64
CA ALA A 271 11.34 -1.74 -2.95
C ALA A 271 12.17 -0.86 -2.00
N ILE A 272 11.69 0.36 -1.69
CA ILE A 272 12.35 1.26 -0.74
C ILE A 272 12.37 0.65 0.67
N ILE A 273 11.24 0.12 1.15
CA ILE A 273 11.12 -0.44 2.50
C ILE A 273 11.96 -1.70 2.64
N VAL A 274 11.89 -2.62 1.68
CA VAL A 274 12.68 -3.85 1.68
C VAL A 274 14.17 -3.53 1.54
N GLY A 275 14.55 -2.67 0.59
CA GLY A 275 15.95 -2.25 0.39
C GLY A 275 16.52 -1.57 1.62
N TRP A 276 15.74 -0.69 2.27
CA TRP A 276 16.15 -0.04 3.51
C TRP A 276 16.29 -1.07 4.64
N LEU A 277 15.33 -1.98 4.80
CA LEU A 277 15.40 -3.04 5.81
C LEU A 277 16.64 -3.93 5.61
N LEU A 278 16.96 -4.29 4.37
CA LEU A 278 18.15 -5.05 4.02
C LEU A 278 19.44 -4.28 4.35
N ALA A 279 19.49 -2.98 4.06
CA ALA A 279 20.65 -2.14 4.38
C ALA A 279 20.94 -2.03 5.89
N LEU A 280 19.93 -2.25 6.75
CA LEU A 280 20.13 -2.29 8.20
C LEU A 280 20.63 -3.65 8.69
N HIS A 281 20.58 -4.71 7.89
CA HIS A 281 21.10 -6.01 8.30
C HIS A 281 22.61 -6.04 8.10
N GLU A 282 23.35 -6.16 9.21
CA GLU A 282 24.79 -6.31 9.18
C GLU A 282 25.16 -7.63 8.49
N TRP A 283 26.04 -7.55 7.50
CA TRP A 283 26.59 -8.74 6.86
C TRP A 283 27.52 -9.46 7.84
N GLN A 284 27.14 -10.69 8.20
CA GLN A 284 27.95 -11.55 9.06
C GLN A 284 29.22 -12.06 8.35
N THR A 285 29.20 -12.08 7.02
CA THR A 285 30.31 -12.54 6.17
C THR A 285 30.63 -11.48 5.14
N ALA A 286 31.92 -11.32 4.83
CA ALA A 286 32.33 -10.47 3.72
C ALA A 286 31.60 -10.90 2.43
N PRO A 287 31.07 -9.94 1.65
CA PRO A 287 30.42 -10.25 0.39
C PRO A 287 31.41 -10.97 -0.53
N ARG A 288 30.95 -12.05 -1.15
CA ARG A 288 31.73 -12.68 -2.22
C ARG A 288 31.80 -11.69 -3.39
N PRO A 289 32.95 -11.56 -4.08
CA PRO A 289 33.03 -10.73 -5.26
C PRO A 289 32.00 -11.24 -6.29
N ALA A 290 31.11 -10.36 -6.71
CA ALA A 290 30.12 -10.69 -7.73
C ALA A 290 30.85 -11.03 -9.04
N SER A 291 30.39 -12.07 -9.74
CA SER A 291 30.88 -12.34 -11.09
C SER A 291 30.57 -11.14 -11.98
N VAL A 292 31.61 -10.55 -12.59
CA VAL A 292 31.45 -9.41 -13.51
C VAL A 292 30.52 -9.76 -14.66
N ALA A 293 30.60 -11.00 -15.16
CA ALA A 293 29.72 -11.49 -16.22
C ALA A 293 28.25 -11.55 -15.75
N LEU A 294 27.99 -12.11 -14.56
CA LEU A 294 26.63 -12.17 -14.00
C LEU A 294 26.08 -10.77 -13.71
N SER A 295 26.91 -9.87 -13.17
CA SER A 295 26.53 -8.49 -12.92
C SER A 295 26.19 -7.75 -14.22
N ARG A 296 26.97 -7.95 -15.29
CA ARG A 296 26.68 -7.37 -16.61
C ARG A 296 25.43 -7.96 -17.23
N ALA A 297 25.22 -9.28 -17.14
CA ALA A 297 24.02 -9.94 -17.62
C ALA A 297 22.77 -9.43 -16.87
N TRP A 298 22.86 -9.31 -15.55
CA TRP A 298 21.79 -8.75 -14.73
C TRP A 298 21.47 -7.30 -15.11
N LEU A 299 22.50 -6.45 -15.27
CA LEU A 299 22.33 -5.08 -15.70
C LEU A 299 21.71 -4.98 -17.10
N LEU A 300 22.11 -5.85 -18.03
CA LEU A 300 21.50 -5.95 -19.36
C LEU A 300 20.02 -6.31 -19.26
N CYS A 301 19.65 -7.32 -18.47
CA CYS A 301 18.24 -7.70 -18.25
C CYS A 301 17.42 -6.55 -17.68
N LEU A 302 17.95 -5.83 -16.67
CA LEU A 302 17.29 -4.65 -16.10
C LEU A 302 17.15 -3.52 -17.12
N THR A 303 18.17 -3.30 -17.94
CA THR A 303 18.18 -2.27 -18.98
C THR A 303 17.15 -2.59 -20.07
N LEU A 304 17.08 -3.85 -20.52
CA LEU A 304 16.08 -4.31 -21.48
C LEU A 304 14.66 -4.22 -20.92
N ALA A 305 14.44 -4.63 -19.67
CA ALA A 305 13.13 -4.52 -19.02
C ALA A 305 12.69 -3.06 -18.90
N THR A 306 13.60 -2.17 -18.48
CA THR A 306 13.34 -0.73 -18.40
C THR A 306 13.07 -0.14 -19.79
N GLY A 307 13.84 -0.55 -20.80
CA GLY A 307 13.65 -0.16 -22.19
C GLY A 307 12.28 -0.58 -22.74
N MET A 308 11.81 -1.78 -22.41
CA MET A 308 10.47 -2.26 -22.79
C MET A 308 9.34 -1.47 -22.11
N ILE A 309 9.50 -1.13 -20.84
CA ILE A 309 8.54 -0.27 -20.13
C ILE A 309 8.53 1.12 -20.76
N PHE A 310 9.70 1.71 -21.01
CA PHE A 310 9.83 3.01 -21.65
C PHE A 310 9.22 3.02 -23.06
N TYR A 311 9.50 1.99 -23.86
CA TYR A 311 8.88 1.80 -25.17
C TYR A 311 7.36 1.74 -25.06
N THR A 312 6.82 0.99 -24.09
CA THR A 312 5.37 0.89 -23.86
C THR A 312 4.79 2.27 -23.53
N ILE A 313 5.46 3.07 -22.71
CA ILE A 313 5.03 4.45 -22.40
C ILE A 313 5.05 5.31 -23.66
N VAL A 314 6.15 5.34 -24.42
CA VAL A 314 6.27 6.17 -25.63
C VAL A 314 5.26 5.77 -26.70
N ARG A 315 5.01 4.46 -26.86
CA ARG A 315 4.02 3.92 -27.79
C ARG A 315 2.59 4.22 -27.36
N ASP A 316 2.29 4.17 -26.06
CA ASP A 316 0.91 4.22 -25.58
C ASP A 316 0.44 5.65 -25.27
N LEU A 317 1.33 6.50 -24.74
CA LEU A 317 0.99 7.83 -24.24
C LEU A 317 0.28 8.73 -25.27
N PRO A 318 0.67 8.77 -26.56
CA PRO A 318 0.03 9.64 -27.55
C PRO A 318 -1.46 9.35 -27.78
N ASP A 319 -1.89 8.09 -27.66
CA ASP A 319 -3.27 7.68 -27.96
C ASP A 319 -4.09 7.35 -26.70
N MET A 320 -3.69 7.86 -25.53
CA MET A 320 -4.34 7.49 -24.27
C MET A 320 -5.81 7.89 -24.21
N ASP A 321 -6.16 9.06 -24.76
CA ASP A 321 -7.55 9.53 -24.74
C ASP A 321 -8.43 8.67 -25.66
N THR A 322 -7.94 8.32 -26.86
CA THR A 322 -8.61 7.38 -27.76
C THR A 322 -8.82 6.02 -27.11
N ARG A 323 -7.82 5.48 -26.41
CA ARG A 323 -7.93 4.19 -25.71
C ARG A 323 -8.90 4.24 -24.53
N ARG A 324 -9.02 5.37 -23.85
CA ARG A 324 -10.03 5.57 -22.80
C ARG A 324 -11.44 5.60 -23.35
N GLN A 325 -11.64 6.26 -24.50
CA GLN A 325 -12.93 6.29 -25.19
C GLN A 325 -13.34 4.89 -25.65
N GLN A 326 -12.43 4.18 -26.35
CA GLN A 326 -12.65 2.79 -26.77
C GLN A 326 -12.99 1.89 -25.58
N PHE A 327 -12.23 1.96 -24.48
CA PHE A 327 -12.54 1.20 -23.28
C PHE A 327 -13.93 1.53 -22.72
N SER A 328 -14.35 2.80 -22.77
CA SER A 328 -15.68 3.19 -22.32
C SER A 328 -16.79 2.58 -23.20
N GLU A 329 -16.59 2.55 -24.51
CA GLU A 329 -17.52 1.97 -25.48
C GLU A 329 -17.60 0.44 -25.38
N ASP A 330 -16.46 -0.21 -25.19
CA ASP A 330 -16.35 -1.67 -25.17
C ASP A 330 -16.72 -2.30 -23.82
N PHE A 331 -16.43 -1.59 -22.72
CA PHE A 331 -16.46 -2.15 -21.36
C PHE A 331 -17.26 -1.32 -20.34
N GLY A 332 -17.97 -0.27 -20.78
CA GLY A 332 -18.95 0.45 -19.94
C GLY A 332 -18.34 1.49 -18.99
N GLY A 333 -17.12 1.97 -19.26
CA GLY A 333 -16.55 3.19 -18.66
C GLY A 333 -16.06 3.09 -17.23
N ARG A 334 -16.27 1.97 -16.52
CA ARG A 334 -15.72 1.76 -15.17
C ARG A 334 -14.24 1.39 -15.23
N TYR A 335 -13.37 2.33 -14.86
CA TYR A 335 -11.92 2.07 -14.85
C TYR A 335 -11.52 1.01 -13.82
N LEU A 336 -10.62 0.10 -14.24
CA LEU A 336 -10.08 -0.99 -13.44
C LEU A 336 -8.55 -0.88 -13.37
N PRO A 337 -7.98 0.14 -12.70
CA PRO A 337 -6.58 0.54 -12.90
C PRO A 337 -5.58 -0.59 -12.69
N ARG A 338 -4.56 -0.60 -13.54
CA ARG A 338 -3.38 -1.47 -13.44
C ARG A 338 -2.13 -0.71 -13.86
N PHE A 339 -1.44 -1.13 -14.93
CA PHE A 339 -0.35 -0.33 -15.51
C PHE A 339 -0.89 1.00 -16.05
N TRP A 340 -2.02 0.95 -16.77
CA TRP A 340 -2.79 2.11 -17.21
C TRP A 340 -4.08 2.28 -16.40
N MET A 341 -4.75 3.44 -16.54
CA MET A 341 -5.96 3.78 -15.77
C MET A 341 -7.14 2.85 -16.08
N GLN A 342 -7.33 2.46 -17.34
CA GLN A 342 -8.33 1.46 -17.73
C GLN A 342 -7.98 0.07 -17.22
N GLY A 343 -6.68 -0.23 -17.15
CA GLY A 343 -6.05 -1.44 -16.63
C GLY A 343 -6.28 -2.74 -17.40
N VAL A 344 -7.39 -2.88 -18.14
CA VAL A 344 -7.69 -4.01 -19.03
C VAL A 344 -6.93 -3.87 -20.35
N ILE A 345 -6.41 -4.99 -20.82
CA ILE A 345 -5.73 -5.13 -22.13
C ILE A 345 -6.39 -6.19 -23.03
N ALA A 346 -7.47 -6.81 -22.55
CA ALA A 346 -8.25 -7.80 -23.26
C ALA A 346 -8.94 -7.22 -24.50
N GLN A 347 -9.21 -8.09 -25.47
CA GLN A 347 -10.16 -7.79 -26.55
C GLN A 347 -11.60 -7.74 -26.01
N PRO A 348 -12.49 -6.92 -26.61
CA PRO A 348 -13.89 -6.90 -26.22
C PRO A 348 -14.54 -8.30 -26.39
N PRO A 349 -15.48 -8.69 -25.51
CA PRO A 349 -16.28 -9.89 -25.73
C PRO A 349 -16.97 -9.78 -27.10
N ALA A 350 -17.04 -10.89 -27.85
CA ALA A 350 -17.85 -10.92 -29.06
C ALA A 350 -19.30 -10.52 -28.70
N ARG A 351 -19.84 -9.54 -29.42
CA ARG A 351 -21.20 -8.99 -29.21
C ARG A 351 -22.28 -9.98 -29.63
#